data_AF-E9KFS2-F1
#
_entry.id   AF-E9KFS2-F1
#
_cell.length_a   1.000
_cell.length_b   1.000
_cell.length_c   1.000
_cell.angle_alpha   90.00
_cell.angle_beta   90.00
_cell.angle_gamma   90.00
#
_symmetry.space_group_name_H-M   'P 1'
#
loop_
_entity.id
_entity.type
_entity.pdbx_description
1 polymer ?
#
loop_
_entity_poly.entity_id
_entity_poly.type
_entity_poly.pdbx_seq_one_letter_code
_entity_poly.pdbx_strand_id
1 'polypeptide(L)' 'AIVKKQITRLKEPCLKCVDLVVQELSNVVRICTERMSRYPRLREETDRIIMSHVRSREQQCKDQLVLLIDCELA' A
#
# COMPACT_ATOMS: atom_id res chain seq x y z
N ALA A 1 -2.54 8.21 31.01
CA ALA A 1 -1.88 9.26 30.22
C ALA A 1 -2.71 9.56 28.97
N ILE A 2 -3.26 10.77 28.85
CA ILE A 2 -4.11 11.20 27.71
C ILE A 2 -3.36 11.06 26.38
N VAL A 3 -2.05 11.32 26.39
CA VAL A 3 -1.15 11.25 25.22
C VAL A 3 -1.15 9.85 24.59
N LYS A 4 -0.93 8.78 25.37
CA LYS A 4 -0.95 7.39 24.85
C LYS A 4 -2.29 7.05 24.17
N LYS A 5 -3.42 7.50 24.71
CA LYS A 5 -4.74 7.33 24.06
C LYS A 5 -4.86 8.06 22.73
N GLN A 6 -4.26 9.25 22.59
CA GLN A 6 -4.26 9.98 21.32
C GLN A 6 -3.36 9.31 20.29
N ILE A 7 -2.19 8.80 20.69
CA ILE A 7 -1.27 8.08 19.80
C ILE A 7 -1.93 6.82 19.22
N THR A 8 -2.64 6.02 20.03
CA THR A 8 -3.34 4.82 19.54
C THR A 8 -4.35 5.13 18.42
N ARG A 9 -4.98 6.31 18.44
CA ARG A 9 -5.94 6.74 17.41
C ARG A 9 -5.31 7.01 16.04
N LEU A 10 -3.98 7.09 15.96
CA LEU A 10 -3.27 7.30 14.69
C LEU A 10 -3.16 6.02 13.84
N LYS A 11 -3.36 4.84 14.43
CA LYS A 11 -3.22 3.55 13.72
C LYS A 11 -4.14 3.45 12.51
N GLU A 12 -5.43 3.67 12.71
CA GLU A 12 -6.44 3.60 11.65
C GLU A 12 -6.19 4.60 10.49
N PRO A 13 -6.02 5.92 10.72
CA PRO A 13 -5.81 6.86 9.62
C PRO A 13 -4.50 6.61 8.86
N CYS A 14 -3.43 6.15 9.52
CA CYS A 14 -2.18 5.80 8.83
C CYS A 14 -2.34 4.58 7.92
N LEU A 15 -3.04 3.53 8.38
CA LEU A 15 -3.33 2.36 7.54
C LEU A 15 -4.22 2.72 6.33
N LYS A 16 -5.24 3.56 6.55
CA LYS A 16 -6.11 4.07 5.49
C LYS A 16 -5.32 4.90 4.46
N CYS A 17 -4.32 5.67 4.89
CA CYS A 17 -3.45 6.40 3.98
C CYS A 17 -2.70 5.44 3.03
N VAL A 18 -2.18 4.32 3.56
CA VAL A 18 -1.53 3.29 2.73
C VAL A 18 -2.50 2.69 1.73
N ASP A 19 -3.74 2.38 2.14
CA ASP A 19 -4.77 1.84 1.23
C ASP A 19 -5.05 2.78 0.06
N LEU A 20 -5.19 4.08 0.33
CA LEU A 20 -5.42 5.10 -0.70
C LEU A 20 -4.24 5.21 -1.67
N VAL A 21 -3.00 5.14 -1.15
CA VAL A 21 -1.80 5.14 -1.99
C VAL A 21 -1.74 3.90 -2.87
N VAL A 22 -2.05 2.72 -2.34
CA VAL A 22 -2.09 1.45 -3.11
C VAL A 22 -3.16 1.49 -4.20
N GLN A 23 -4.33 2.05 -3.89
CA GLN A 23 -5.39 2.24 -4.87
C GLN A 23 -4.92 3.12 -6.03
N GLU A 24 -4.26 4.24 -5.72
CA GLU A 24 -3.76 5.14 -6.77
C GLU A 24 -2.59 4.54 -7.56
N LEU A 25 -1.68 3.80 -6.90
CA LEU A 25 -0.64 3.04 -7.60
C LEU A 25 -1.24 2.02 -8.57
N SER A 26 -2.32 1.34 -8.18
CA SER A 26 -3.03 0.40 -9.06
C SER A 26 -3.62 1.10 -10.29
N ASN A 27 -4.17 2.32 -10.11
CA ASN A 27 -4.65 3.14 -11.22
C ASN A 27 -3.51 3.50 -12.19
N VAL A 28 -2.36 3.93 -11.66
CA VAL A 28 -1.18 4.27 -12.46
C VAL A 28 -0.67 3.06 -13.25
N VAL A 29 -0.57 1.89 -12.60
CA VAL A 29 -0.14 0.65 -13.27
C VAL A 29 -1.07 0.29 -14.42
N ARG A 30 -2.38 0.43 -14.24
CA ARG A 30 -3.36 0.22 -15.33
C ARG A 30 -3.11 1.16 -16.51
N ILE A 31 -2.91 2.46 -16.27
CA ILE A 31 -2.63 3.46 -17.31
C ILE A 31 -1.31 3.13 -18.04
N CYS A 32 -0.29 2.71 -17.31
CA CYS A 32 0.99 2.32 -17.91
C CYS A 32 0.86 1.05 -18.77
N THR A 33 0.12 0.04 -18.31
CA THR A 33 -0.05 -1.24 -19.03
C THR A 33 -0.94 -1.11 -20.26
N GLU A 34 -1.81 -0.09 -20.36
CA GLU A 34 -2.56 0.22 -21.59
C GLU A 34 -1.65 0.49 -22.80
N ARG A 35 -0.44 1.03 -22.57
CA ARG A 35 0.56 1.23 -23.64
C ARG A 35 1.10 -0.08 -24.20
N MET A 36 0.86 -1.21 -23.53
CA MET A 36 1.25 -2.56 -23.94
C MET A 36 0.11 -3.31 -24.66
N SER A 37 -0.96 -2.62 -25.06
CA SER A 37 -2.15 -3.21 -25.70
C SER A 37 -1.86 -4.09 -26.91
N ARG A 38 -0.77 -3.85 -27.64
CA ARG A 38 -0.33 -4.68 -28.78
C ARG A 38 0.14 -6.08 -28.39
N TYR A 39 0.51 -6.29 -27.12
CA TYR A 39 1.03 -7.56 -26.60
C TYR A 39 0.22 -7.99 -25.37
N PRO A 40 -0.98 -8.56 -25.54
CA PRO A 40 -1.91 -8.83 -24.43
C PRO A 40 -1.32 -9.75 -23.36
N ARG A 41 -0.59 -10.80 -23.75
CA ARG A 41 0.06 -11.71 -22.81
C ARG A 41 1.16 -11.04 -21.99
N LEU A 42 1.94 -10.15 -22.61
CA LEU A 42 2.97 -9.38 -21.91
C LEU A 42 2.33 -8.41 -20.92
N ARG A 43 1.23 -7.76 -21.33
CA ARG A 43 0.46 -6.84 -20.49
C ARG A 43 -0.07 -7.54 -19.25
N GLU A 44 -0.73 -8.69 -19.40
CA GLU A 44 -1.28 -9.47 -18.28
C GLU A 44 -0.18 -9.91 -17.30
N GLU A 45 0.93 -10.45 -17.81
CA GLU A 45 2.04 -10.87 -16.94
C GLU A 45 2.70 -9.69 -16.22
N THR A 46 2.85 -8.55 -16.91
CA THR A 46 3.40 -7.33 -16.32
C THR A 46 2.50 -6.81 -15.21
N ASP A 47 1.19 -6.73 -15.46
CA ASP A 47 0.20 -6.30 -14.47
C ASP A 47 0.20 -7.24 -13.25
N ARG A 48 0.21 -8.56 -13.49
CA ARG A 48 0.27 -9.58 -12.43
C ARG A 48 1.50 -9.43 -11.55
N ILE A 49 2.69 -9.28 -12.14
CA ILE A 49 3.95 -9.17 -11.41
C ILE A 49 3.97 -7.88 -10.58
N ILE A 50 3.60 -6.75 -11.19
CA ILE A 50 3.61 -5.45 -10.49
C ILE A 50 2.58 -5.43 -9.36
N MET A 51 1.34 -5.89 -9.61
CA MET A 51 0.30 -5.93 -8.58
C MET A 51 0.64 -6.88 -7.43
N SER A 52 1.31 -8.01 -7.72
CA SER A 52 1.84 -8.90 -6.68
C SER A 52 2.90 -8.20 -5.83
N HIS A 53 3.80 -7.44 -6.46
CA HIS A 53 4.81 -6.67 -5.73
C HIS A 53 4.19 -5.59 -4.84
N VAL A 54 3.25 -4.81 -5.38
CA VAL A 54 2.56 -3.73 -4.66
C VAL A 54 1.86 -4.29 -3.41
N ARG A 55 1.11 -5.38 -3.52
CA ARG A 55 0.46 -6.03 -2.37
C ARG A 55 1.45 -6.50 -1.31
N SER A 56 2.57 -7.08 -1.73
CA SER A 56 3.63 -7.49 -0.79
C SER A 56 4.22 -6.29 -0.05
N ARG A 57 4.43 -5.16 -0.74
CA ARG A 57 4.95 -3.92 -0.15
C ARG A 57 3.95 -3.21 0.76
N GLU A 58 2.68 -3.23 0.39
CA GLU A 58 1.58 -2.75 1.22
C GLU A 58 1.59 -3.41 2.59
N GLN A 59 1.64 -4.74 2.63
CA GLN A 59 1.66 -5.49 3.90
C GLN A 59 2.88 -5.11 4.75
N GLN A 60 4.08 -5.11 4.16
CA GLN A 60 5.31 -4.72 4.85
C GLN A 60 5.24 -3.29 5.41
N CYS A 61 4.66 -2.37 4.65
CA CYS A 61 4.50 -0.98 5.07
C CYS A 61 3.52 -0.86 6.24
N LYS A 62 2.38 -1.55 6.17
CA LYS A 62 1.39 -1.59 7.26
C LYS A 62 2.01 -2.16 8.54
N ASP A 63 2.74 -3.26 8.45
CA ASP A 63 3.41 -3.88 9.60
C ASP A 63 4.44 -2.92 10.24
N GLN A 64 5.23 -2.23 9.41
CA GLN A 64 6.20 -1.23 9.87
C GLN A 64 5.51 -0.04 10.56
N LEU A 65 4.38 0.44 10.04
CA LEU A 65 3.61 1.53 10.65
C LEU A 65 3.05 1.11 12.02
N VAL A 66 2.55 -0.12 12.13
CA VAL A 66 2.08 -0.65 13.41
C VAL A 66 3.21 -0.72 14.42
N LEU A 67 4.38 -1.24 14.02
CA LEU A 67 5.56 -1.30 14.87
C LEU A 67 5.99 0.09 15.36
N LEU A 68 6.02 1.10 14.47
CA LEU A 68 6.37 2.48 14.85
C LEU A 68 5.41 3.05 15.89
N ILE A 69 4.10 2.81 15.74
CA ILE A 69 3.10 3.25 16.73
C ILE A 69 3.28 2.53 18.07
N ASP A 70 3.56 1.22 18.03
CA ASP A 70 3.77 0.44 19.24
C ASP A 70 5.03 0.88 20.00
N CYS A 71 6.10 1.29 19.28
CA CYS A 71 7.28 1.91 19.88
C CYS A 71 6.97 3.23 20.60
N GLU A 72 6.12 4.09 20.03
CA GLU A 72 5.71 5.35 20.67
C GLU A 72 4.77 5.14 21.88
N LEU A 73 4.16 3.96 21.98
CA LEU A 73 3.24 3.59 23.06
C LEU A 73 3.93 2.88 24.23
N ALA A 74 5.13 2.32 24.02
CA ALA A 74 5.98 1.75 25.07
C ALA A 74 6.29 2.82 26.14
#